data_AF-A0A967WXB0-F1
#
_entry.id   AF-A0A967WXB0-F1
#
_cell.length_a   1.000
_cell.length_b   1.000
_cell.length_c   1.000
_cell.angle_alpha   90.00
_cell.angle_beta   90.00
_cell.angle_gamma   90.00
#
_symmetry.space_group_name_H-M   'P 1'
#
loop_
_entity.id
_entity.type
_entity.pdbx_description
1 polymer ?
#
loop_
_entity_poly.entity_id
_entity_poly.type
_entity_poly.pdbx_seq_one_letter_code
_entity_poly.pdbx_strand_id
1 'polypeptide(L)' 'GLEVLESLRRHDCEAPVIMMTLYGSERVVVQALRLGVRDYLTKPFVMDELL' A
#
# COMPACT_ATOMS: atom_id res chain seq x y z
N GLY A 1 -8.63 -3.02 -0.22
CA GLY A 1 -7.22 -2.58 -0.27
C GLY A 1 -6.39 -3.41 0.68
N LEU A 2 -6.43 -3.09 1.98
CA LEU A 2 -5.74 -3.85 3.03
C LEU A 2 -6.10 -5.34 3.02
N GLU A 3 -7.38 -5.70 2.91
CA GLU A 3 -7.80 -7.12 2.85
C GLU A 3 -7.13 -7.90 1.70
N VAL A 4 -6.89 -7.24 0.56
CA VAL A 4 -6.19 -7.85 -0.58
C VAL A 4 -4.72 -8.05 -0.24
N LEU A 5 -4.08 -7.04 0.35
CA LEU A 5 -2.70 -7.14 0.82
C LEU A 5 -2.54 -8.25 1.88
N GLU A 6 -3.44 -8.33 2.85
CA GLU A 6 -3.48 -9.41 3.84
C GLU A 6 -3.65 -10.78 3.18
N SER A 7 -4.54 -10.88 2.19
CA SER A 7 -4.70 -12.12 1.42
C SER A 7 -3.43 -12.49 0.67
N LEU A 8 -2.77 -11.54 0.00
CA LEU A 8 -1.51 -11.78 -0.71
C LEU A 8 -0.43 -12.30 0.23
N ARG A 9 -0.25 -11.66 1.40
CA ARG A 9 0.73 -12.08 2.41
C ARG A 9 0.39 -13.44 3.02
N ARG A 10 -0.90 -13.77 3.20
CA ARG A 10 -1.34 -15.11 3.65
C ARG A 10 -1.05 -16.24 2.64
N HIS A 11 -0.84 -15.92 1.37
CA HIS A 11 -0.47 -16.89 0.33
C HIS A 11 1.02 -16.82 -0.01
N ASP A 12 1.86 -16.32 0.90
CA ASP A 12 3.32 -16.17 0.73
C ASP A 12 3.71 -15.39 -0.54
N CYS A 13 2.84 -14.49 -1.01
CA CYS A 13 3.17 -13.61 -2.12
C CYS A 13 4.11 -12.51 -1.63
N GLU A 14 5.36 -12.54 -2.09
CA GLU A 14 6.40 -11.55 -1.75
C GLU A 14 6.50 -10.41 -2.77
N ALA A 15 5.55 -10.32 -3.71
CA ALA A 15 5.56 -9.24 -4.69
C ALA A 15 5.63 -7.86 -4.00
N PRO A 16 6.46 -6.92 -4.51
CA PRO A 16 6.49 -5.56 -4.00
C PRO A 16 5.13 -4.89 -4.22
N VAL A 17 4.53 -4.38 -3.14
CA VAL A 17 3.24 -3.69 -3.18
C VAL A 17 3.44 -2.22 -2.87
N ILE A 18 2.87 -1.35 -3.71
CA ILE A 18 2.68 0.07 -3.41
C ILE A 18 1.19 0.31 -3.21
N MET A 19 0.80 0.91 -2.08
CA MET A 19 -0.59 1.27 -1.80
C MET A 19 -0.90 2.64 -2.39
N MET A 20 -2.14 2.90 -2.80
CA MET A 20 -2.56 4.22 -3.27
C MET A 20 -3.83 4.65 -2.54
N THR A 21 -3.89 5.89 -2.05
CA THR A 21 -5.05 6.38 -1.29
C THR A 21 -5.35 7.84 -1.56
N LEU A 22 -6.63 8.22 -1.63
CA LEU A 22 -7.07 9.63 -1.70
C LEU A 22 -7.20 10.23 -0.28
N TYR A 23 -7.61 9.41 0.68
CA TYR A 23 -7.78 9.75 2.10
C TYR A 23 -7.59 8.48 2.92
N GLY A 24 -6.35 8.21 3.33
CA GLY A 24 -6.05 7.14 4.30
C GLY A 24 -6.12 7.72 5.70
N SER A 25 -6.86 7.11 6.61
CA SER A 25 -6.62 7.39 8.04
C SER A 25 -5.20 6.92 8.37
N GLU A 26 -4.52 7.59 9.30
CA GLU A 26 -3.19 7.15 9.77
C GLU A 26 -3.19 5.66 10.14
N ARG A 27 -4.32 5.16 10.68
CA ARG A 27 -4.49 3.74 11.02
C ARG A 27 -4.32 2.81 9.81
N VAL A 28 -4.87 3.17 8.65
CA VAL A 28 -4.78 2.38 7.41
C VAL A 28 -3.34 2.36 6.90
N VAL A 29 -2.64 3.50 6.97
CA VAL A 29 -1.23 3.60 6.55
C VAL A 29 -0.36 2.75 7.48
N VAL A 30 -0.55 2.86 8.79
CA VAL A 30 0.18 2.05 9.78
C VAL A 30 -0.06 0.56 9.58
N GLN A 31 -1.30 0.13 9.31
CA GLN A 31 -1.58 -1.28 9.00
C GLN A 31 -0.89 -1.75 7.71
N ALA A 32 -0.92 -0.95 6.65
CA ALA A 32 -0.26 -1.30 5.39
C ALA A 32 1.26 -1.46 5.57
N LEU A 33 1.90 -0.54 6.30
CA LEU A 33 3.32 -0.61 6.61
C LEU A 33 3.67 -1.87 7.42
N ARG A 34 2.84 -2.25 8.40
CA ARG A 34 3.01 -3.50 9.17
C ARG A 34 2.88 -4.76 8.31
N LEU A 35 2.10 -4.70 7.24
CA LEU A 35 1.95 -5.80 6.26
C LEU A 35 3.06 -5.81 5.19
N GLY A 36 4.05 -4.92 5.31
CA GLY A 36 5.22 -4.90 4.45
C GLY A 36 4.95 -4.37 3.05
N VAL A 37 4.14 -3.31 2.92
CA VAL A 37 4.15 -2.54 1.65
C VAL A 37 5.50 -1.85 1.49
N ARG A 38 5.95 -1.75 0.24
CA ARG A 38 7.16 -1.03 -0.10
C ARG A 38 6.97 0.47 0.09
N ASP A 39 5.81 0.97 -0.31
CA ASP A 39 5.50 2.39 -0.26
C ASP A 39 3.98 2.65 -0.29
N TYR A 40 3.59 3.91 -0.10
CA TYR A 40 2.24 4.38 -0.34
C TYR A 40 2.24 5.72 -1.09
N LEU A 41 1.29 5.87 -2.02
CA LEU A 41 1.10 7.07 -2.83
C LEU A 41 -0.22 7.74 -2.48
N THR A 42 -0.19 9.07 -2.36
CA THR A 42 -1.40 9.85 -2.17
C THR A 42 -1.97 10.23 -3.53
N LYS A 43 -3.27 10.03 -3.74
CA LYS A 43 -3.98 10.52 -4.92
C LYS A 43 -4.48 11.95 -4.67
N PRO A 44 -4.53 12.80 -5.71
CA PRO A 44 -3.91 12.60 -7.01
C PRO A 44 -2.38 12.68 -6.90
N PHE A 45 -1.68 11.83 -7.64
CA PHE A 45 -0.21 11.88 -7.79
C PHE A 45 0.11 12.27 -9.24
N VAL A 46 1.25 12.90 -9.44
CA VAL A 46 1.76 13.25 -10.76
C VAL A 46 2.72 12.15 -11.21
N MET A 47 2.75 11.80 -12.50
CA MET A 47 3.54 10.66 -12.98
C MET A 47 5.04 10.82 -12.74
N ASP A 48 5.51 12.06 -12.65
CA ASP A 48 6.90 12.40 -12.32
C ASP A 48 7.32 11.99 -10.90
N GLU A 49 6.37 11.74 -10.00
CA GLU A 49 6.63 11.24 -8.64
C GLU A 49 6.98 9.73 -8.61
N LEU A 50 6.88 9.03 -9.75
CA LEU A 50 7.15 7.59 -9.88
C LEU A 50 8.48 7.26 -10.59
N LEU A 51 9.24 8.26 -11.03
CA LEU A 51 10.50 8.12 -11.78
C LEU A 51 11.72 7.88 -10.89
#